data_AF-A0A970M7S4-F1
#
_entry.id   AF-A0A970M7S4-F1
#
_cell.length_a   1.000
_cell.length_b   1.000
_cell.length_c   1.000
_cell.angle_alpha   90.00
_cell.angle_beta   90.00
_cell.angle_gamma   90.00
#
_symmetry.space_group_name_H-M   'P 1'
#
loop_
_entity.id
_entity.type
_entity.pdbx_description
1 polymer ?
#
loop_
_entity_poly.entity_id
_entity_poly.type
_entity_poly.pdbx_seq_one_letter_code
_entity_poly.pdbx_strand_id
1 'polypeptide(L)'
;MRYCPSCKKPSASENRVCPHCGANFSGRAPTPVPPDTAAFEDDGERLLTLGDDGPELALELADTAPPARRVDAALGAFETQEITDADVRELAGFGRPDPGVLGTLRYAMRVRKRLRELTPASRQATETAEMREGRLREALAALGREAARHNLVPERAGTHLLDEALAADERVATTEADARALQADHDEKNAQLAAQMAELTQRVTPLRQAERDAQQALETAHTEMRRARAMHQRTEIELRNIRTKIEEHQRVYADLQQPKAERQRHLNAISELDGAQQPLLSRLSQQQSELNAREEAHRQQAQSWEAAQSRLADEEAHVTACQQAQAQLSQSHQDALLGLQSQMSEKNAEVTLAWSAVGEAVLAAGELREHAALSEWARTVAQQQRAFLAAQRQQALHHRALVAFDAARYAQAKRYAIAALFLFVALGVGILVALL
;
A
#
# COMPACT_ATOMS: atom_id res chain seq x y z
N MET A 1 -8.48 18.71 35.94
CA MET A 1 -8.73 19.09 34.52
C MET A 1 -8.27 17.97 33.62
N ARG A 2 -9.02 17.63 32.56
CA ARG A 2 -8.60 16.63 31.56
C ARG A 2 -8.35 17.33 30.23
N TYR A 3 -7.28 16.96 29.52
CA TYR A 3 -7.03 17.46 28.17
C TYR A 3 -7.69 16.54 27.15
N CYS A 4 -8.39 17.12 26.16
CA CYS A 4 -8.95 16.33 25.07
C CYS A 4 -7.81 15.72 24.24
N PRO A 5 -7.76 14.38 24.03
CA PRO A 5 -6.70 13.76 23.26
C PRO A 5 -6.68 14.23 21.80
N SER A 6 -7.84 14.60 21.25
CA SER A 6 -8.00 15.10 19.88
C SER A 6 -7.57 16.57 19.72
N CYS A 7 -8.01 17.49 20.58
CA CYS A 7 -7.77 18.93 20.39
C CYS A 7 -6.81 19.59 21.40
N LYS A 8 -6.29 18.83 22.38
CA LYS A 8 -5.34 19.28 23.41
C LYS A 8 -5.78 20.51 24.22
N LYS A 9 -7.07 20.84 24.26
CA LYS A 9 -7.62 21.88 25.13
C LYS A 9 -8.12 21.29 26.47
N PRO A 10 -8.02 22.04 27.58
CA PRO A 10 -8.54 21.61 28.87
C PRO A 10 -10.07 21.55 28.82
N SER A 11 -10.65 20.46 29.33
CA SER A 11 -12.09 20.22 29.38
C SER A 11 -12.49 19.88 30.82
N ALA A 12 -13.61 20.48 31.25
CA ALA A 12 -14.27 20.14 32.52
C ALA A 12 -14.80 18.71 32.42
N SER A 13 -14.40 17.86 33.37
CA SER A 13 -14.34 16.40 33.24
C SER A 13 -15.67 15.64 33.32
N GLU A 14 -16.81 16.34 33.38
CA GLU A 14 -18.12 15.70 33.60
C GLU A 14 -18.85 15.35 32.29
N ASN A 15 -18.54 16.02 31.18
CA ASN A 15 -19.17 15.75 29.89
C ASN A 15 -18.41 14.68 29.09
N ARG A 16 -19.15 13.67 28.59
CA ARG A 16 -18.62 12.62 27.69
C ARG A 16 -18.18 13.14 26.32
N VAL A 17 -18.49 14.39 25.99
CA VAL A 17 -18.18 15.04 24.71
C VAL A 17 -17.30 16.27 24.97
N CYS A 18 -16.20 16.40 24.22
CA CYS A 18 -15.36 17.59 24.29
C CYS A 18 -16.12 18.84 23.77
N PRO A 19 -16.26 19.92 24.56
CA PRO A 19 -16.99 21.13 24.13
C PRO A 19 -16.29 21.90 23.02
N HIS A 20 -15.01 21.60 22.76
CA HIS A 20 -14.24 22.31 21.73
C HIS A 20 -14.25 21.63 20.36
N CYS A 21 -14.41 20.31 20.30
CA CYS A 21 -14.26 19.56 19.03
C CYS A 21 -15.27 18.41 18.84
N GLY A 22 -16.21 18.19 19.77
CA GLY A 22 -17.24 17.16 19.63
C GLY A 22 -16.77 15.71 19.80
N ALA A 23 -15.51 15.48 20.15
CA ALA A 23 -14.98 14.12 20.32
C ALA A 23 -15.56 13.44 21.56
N ASN A 24 -16.03 12.19 21.40
CA ASN A 24 -16.52 11.34 22.49
C ASN A 24 -15.36 10.73 23.27
N PHE A 25 -15.37 10.88 24.60
CA PHE A 25 -14.47 10.15 25.50
C PHE A 25 -14.97 8.71 25.66
N SER A 26 -14.47 7.80 24.82
CA SER A 26 -14.87 6.40 24.80
C SER A 26 -14.37 5.64 26.04
N GLY A 27 -15.25 5.45 27.02
CA GLY A 27 -15.44 4.23 27.81
C GLY A 27 -14.32 3.66 28.70
N ARG A 28 -13.06 4.10 28.60
CA ARG A 28 -11.99 3.68 29.51
C ARG A 28 -11.79 4.75 30.56
N ALA A 29 -11.97 4.39 31.83
CA ALA A 29 -11.57 5.23 32.96
C ALA A 29 -10.08 5.58 32.79
N PRO A 30 -9.71 6.86 32.60
CA PRO A 30 -8.31 7.24 32.52
C PRO A 30 -7.70 7.16 33.92
N THR A 31 -6.54 6.52 34.02
CA THR A 31 -5.69 6.47 35.22
C THR A 31 -5.43 7.89 35.74
N PRO A 32 -5.57 8.14 37.05
CA PRO A 32 -5.23 9.44 37.63
C PRO A 32 -3.74 9.70 37.46
N VAL A 33 -3.40 10.85 36.90
CA VAL A 33 -2.02 11.38 36.92
C VAL A 33 -1.81 11.99 38.32
N PRO A 34 -0.75 11.63 39.04
CA PRO A 34 -0.48 12.21 40.36
C PRO A 34 -0.23 13.72 40.25
N PRO A 35 -0.66 14.51 41.24
CA PRO A 35 -0.44 15.95 41.25
C PRO A 35 0.95 16.23 41.82
N ASP A 36 1.96 16.36 40.97
CA ASP A 36 3.19 17.08 41.33
C ASP A 36 3.88 17.53 40.05
N THR A 37 3.74 18.83 39.75
CA THR A 37 4.80 19.71 39.24
C THR A 37 4.17 21.09 39.05
N ALA A 38 4.11 21.85 40.14
CA ALA A 38 4.21 23.30 40.08
C ALA A 38 5.51 23.68 40.79
N ALA A 39 6.21 24.66 40.21
CA ALA A 39 7.40 25.34 40.70
C ALA A 39 8.72 24.54 40.65
N PHE A 40 9.63 24.93 39.76
CA PHE A 40 10.95 25.44 40.14
C PHE A 40 11.46 26.36 39.03
N GLU A 41 11.63 27.63 39.38
CA GLU A 41 12.51 28.58 38.71
C GLU A 41 13.98 28.18 38.98
N ASP A 42 14.84 28.54 38.02
CA ASP A 42 16.22 29.02 38.15
C ASP A 42 17.15 28.39 39.20
N ASP A 43 18.18 27.67 38.75
CA ASP A 43 19.58 27.96 39.10
C ASP A 43 20.55 27.00 38.37
N GLY A 44 21.70 27.55 37.98
CA GLY A 44 22.68 26.92 37.10
C GLY A 44 23.68 25.96 37.77
N GLU A 45 24.56 25.48 36.89
CA GLU A 45 25.88 24.87 37.13
C GLU A 45 26.03 23.46 37.74
N ARG A 46 26.75 22.63 36.96
CA ARG A 46 27.60 21.46 37.31
C ARG A 46 26.84 20.16 37.67
N LEU A 47 27.26 18.96 37.27
CA LEU A 47 28.59 18.39 37.09
C LEU A 47 28.54 17.26 36.03
N LEU A 48 29.59 17.19 35.21
CA LEU A 48 30.04 16.00 34.52
C LEU A 48 30.57 14.99 35.56
N THR A 49 30.13 13.73 35.50
CA THR A 49 30.94 12.61 35.99
C THR A 49 30.92 11.50 34.95
N LEU A 50 32.08 11.34 34.31
CA LEU A 50 32.52 10.12 33.67
C LEU A 50 32.51 8.96 34.67
N GLY A 51 32.08 7.78 34.20
CA GLY A 51 32.19 6.51 34.90
C GLY A 51 32.26 5.40 33.86
N ASP A 52 33.48 5.12 33.42
CA ASP A 52 33.87 3.90 32.73
C ASP A 52 33.70 2.70 33.67
N ASP A 53 33.08 1.62 33.17
CA ASP A 53 33.42 0.23 33.53
C ASP A 53 32.89 -0.74 32.44
N GLY A 54 33.81 -1.20 31.59
CA GLY A 54 33.93 -2.61 31.20
C GLY A 54 33.06 -3.21 30.08
N PRO A 55 33.65 -3.57 28.91
CA PRO A 55 33.04 -4.42 27.90
C PRO A 55 33.51 -5.88 28.05
N GLU A 56 32.70 -6.75 28.66
CA GLU A 56 32.86 -8.20 28.56
C GLU A 56 31.54 -8.84 28.16
N LEU A 57 31.43 -9.17 26.86
CA LEU A 57 30.67 -10.28 26.27
C LEU A 57 30.65 -10.10 24.74
N ALA A 58 31.83 -10.25 24.14
CA ALA A 58 31.98 -10.55 22.73
C ALA A 58 32.75 -11.86 22.61
N LEU A 59 32.32 -12.68 21.64
CA LEU A 59 32.93 -13.93 21.16
C LEU A 59 32.73 -15.19 22.02
N GLU A 60 31.61 -15.87 21.81
CA GLU A 60 31.56 -17.34 21.69
C GLU A 60 30.25 -17.75 20.97
N LEU A 61 30.23 -17.58 19.65
CA LEU A 61 29.19 -18.15 18.79
C LEU A 61 29.71 -18.27 17.34
N ALA A 62 30.73 -19.09 17.18
CA ALA A 62 31.12 -19.65 15.90
C ALA A 62 31.30 -21.17 16.12
N ASP A 63 30.77 -21.96 15.18
CA ASP A 63 30.82 -23.42 15.07
C ASP A 63 29.62 -24.25 15.57
N THR A 64 28.40 -23.81 15.23
CA THR A 64 27.30 -24.76 14.98
C THR A 64 26.94 -24.78 13.51
N ALA A 65 26.97 -25.97 12.89
CA ALA A 65 26.61 -26.23 11.50
C ALA A 65 25.27 -25.56 11.08
N PRO A 66 25.11 -25.16 9.80
CA PRO A 66 23.95 -24.39 9.35
C PRO A 66 22.62 -25.12 9.63
N PRO A 67 21.56 -24.40 10.05
CA PRO A 67 20.31 -25.00 10.54
C PRO A 67 19.50 -25.76 9.48
N ALA A 68 19.83 -25.65 8.19
CA ALA A 68 19.12 -26.34 7.11
C ALA A 68 19.10 -27.87 7.30
N ARG A 69 20.20 -28.48 7.74
CA ARG A 69 20.28 -29.93 7.98
C ARG A 69 19.47 -30.41 9.19
N ARG A 70 19.17 -29.52 10.15
CA ARG A 70 18.32 -29.87 11.31
C ARG A 70 16.85 -29.88 10.95
N VAL A 71 16.40 -29.12 9.96
CA VAL A 71 15.01 -29.10 9.53
C VAL A 71 14.66 -30.43 8.84
N ASP A 72 15.46 -30.88 7.89
CA ASP A 72 15.19 -32.15 7.19
C ASP A 72 15.31 -33.38 8.12
N ALA A 73 16.27 -33.35 9.06
CA ALA A 73 16.48 -34.43 10.03
C ALA A 73 15.45 -34.42 11.19
N ALA A 74 15.02 -33.24 11.66
CA ALA A 74 13.98 -33.14 12.68
C ALA A 74 12.61 -33.44 12.08
N LEU A 75 12.29 -32.99 10.87
CA LEU A 75 10.99 -33.24 10.22
C LEU A 75 10.79 -34.71 9.83
N GLY A 76 11.86 -35.48 9.61
CA GLY A 76 11.78 -36.92 9.35
C GLY A 76 11.53 -37.80 10.58
N ALA A 77 11.69 -37.27 11.81
CA ALA A 77 11.59 -38.04 13.06
C ALA A 77 10.18 -38.07 13.69
N PHE A 78 9.19 -37.38 13.12
CA PHE A 78 7.82 -37.23 13.68
C PHE A 78 6.76 -37.84 12.75
N GLU A 79 6.74 -39.16 12.58
CA GLU A 79 5.77 -39.84 11.71
C GLU A 79 4.38 -40.08 12.34
N THR A 80 4.14 -39.69 13.61
CA THR A 80 2.88 -40.06 14.32
C THR A 80 2.25 -38.99 15.23
N GLN A 81 2.77 -37.77 15.32
CA GLN A 81 2.17 -36.69 16.13
C GLN A 81 1.52 -35.61 15.24
N GLU A 82 0.32 -35.15 15.63
CA GLU A 82 -0.32 -33.98 15.02
C GLU A 82 0.57 -32.75 15.22
N ILE A 83 1.22 -32.30 14.14
CA ILE A 83 2.05 -31.09 14.15
C ILE A 83 1.11 -29.88 14.17
N THR A 84 1.20 -29.04 15.21
CA THR A 84 0.39 -27.81 15.28
C THR A 84 0.98 -26.71 14.38
N ASP A 85 0.16 -25.73 13.98
CA ASP A 85 0.63 -24.57 13.21
C ASP A 85 1.72 -23.77 13.95
N ALA A 86 1.75 -23.85 15.28
CA ALA A 86 2.80 -23.25 16.10
C ALA A 86 4.15 -23.96 15.90
N ASP A 87 4.13 -25.30 15.88
CA ASP A 87 5.32 -26.12 15.64
C ASP A 87 5.83 -25.91 14.22
N VAL A 88 4.94 -25.86 13.22
CA VAL A 88 5.31 -25.56 11.82
C VAL A 88 5.96 -24.17 11.71
N ARG A 89 5.47 -23.15 12.42
CA ARG A 89 6.09 -21.81 12.44
C ARG A 89 7.48 -21.82 13.05
N GLU A 90 7.66 -22.56 14.14
CA GLU A 90 8.94 -22.65 14.84
C GLU A 90 9.96 -23.43 14.01
N LEU A 91 9.56 -24.56 13.44
CA LEU A 91 10.35 -25.39 12.52
C LEU A 91 10.70 -24.67 11.21
N ALA A 92 9.77 -23.87 10.68
CA ALA A 92 10.03 -23.03 9.51
C ALA A 92 11.01 -21.88 9.80
N GLY A 93 11.31 -21.61 11.08
CA GLY A 93 12.25 -20.58 11.52
C GLY A 93 11.66 -19.18 11.59
N PHE A 94 10.33 -19.05 11.59
CA PHE A 94 9.66 -17.75 11.73
C PHE A 94 9.70 -17.27 13.18
N GLY A 95 9.52 -18.16 14.16
CA GLY A 95 9.64 -17.84 15.60
C GLY A 95 8.74 -16.70 16.07
N ARG A 96 8.98 -16.20 17.29
CA ARG A 96 8.34 -14.98 17.81
C ARG A 96 9.31 -13.79 17.70
N PRO A 97 8.82 -12.56 17.45
CA PRO A 97 9.68 -11.38 17.50
C PRO A 97 10.17 -11.17 18.94
N ASP A 98 11.46 -10.87 19.11
CA ASP A 98 11.99 -10.39 20.39
C ASP A 98 11.34 -9.03 20.71
N PRO A 99 11.10 -8.71 21.99
CA PRO A 99 10.52 -7.42 22.36
C PRO A 99 11.41 -6.25 21.92
N GLY A 100 10.78 -5.14 21.52
CA GLY A 100 11.45 -3.90 21.13
C GLY A 100 11.71 -3.73 19.63
N VAL A 101 12.21 -2.55 19.27
CA VAL A 101 12.42 -2.11 17.88
C VAL A 101 13.48 -2.95 17.17
N LEU A 102 14.61 -3.22 17.85
CA LEU A 102 15.68 -4.06 17.31
C LEU A 102 15.24 -5.52 17.14
N GLY A 103 14.44 -6.05 18.06
CA GLY A 103 13.85 -7.37 17.95
C GLY A 103 12.91 -7.50 16.75
N THR A 104 12.06 -6.49 16.54
CA THR A 104 11.15 -6.40 15.39
C THR A 104 11.91 -6.31 14.05
N LEU A 105 13.01 -5.55 14.01
CA LEU A 105 13.86 -5.43 12.83
C LEU A 105 14.58 -6.76 12.52
N ARG A 106 15.17 -7.40 13.53
CA ARG A 106 15.81 -8.73 13.39
C ARG A 106 14.81 -9.79 12.93
N TYR A 107 13.59 -9.77 13.48
CA TYR A 107 12.49 -10.61 13.05
C TYR A 107 12.14 -10.38 11.57
N ALA A 108 11.91 -9.13 11.16
CA ALA A 108 11.60 -8.81 9.77
C ALA A 108 12.70 -9.26 8.79
N MET A 109 13.97 -9.09 9.14
CA MET A 109 15.11 -9.57 8.34
C MET A 109 15.19 -11.10 8.29
N ARG A 110 15.01 -11.77 9.43
CA ARG A 110 15.00 -13.24 9.53
C ARG A 110 13.88 -13.83 8.68
N VAL A 111 12.67 -13.31 8.81
CA VAL A 111 11.49 -13.71 8.04
C VAL A 111 11.71 -13.49 6.54
N ARG A 112 12.24 -12.33 6.14
CA ARG A 112 12.55 -12.04 4.72
C ARG A 112 13.61 -12.99 4.15
N LYS A 113 14.68 -13.25 4.90
CA LYS A 113 15.71 -14.23 4.52
C LYS A 113 15.09 -15.61 4.37
N ARG A 114 14.25 -16.01 5.33
CA ARG A 114 13.65 -17.34 5.33
C ARG A 114 12.61 -17.53 4.24
N LEU A 115 11.80 -16.53 3.92
CA LEU A 115 10.92 -16.54 2.76
C LEU A 115 11.73 -16.71 1.46
N ARG A 116 12.86 -15.99 1.30
CA ARG A 116 13.75 -16.16 0.14
C ARG A 116 14.33 -17.56 -0.01
N GLU A 117 14.53 -18.28 1.09
CA GLU A 117 15.02 -19.67 1.09
C GLU A 117 13.87 -20.67 0.87
N LEU A 118 12.71 -20.45 1.51
CA LEU A 118 11.56 -21.36 1.45
C LEU A 118 10.81 -21.30 0.12
N THR A 119 10.71 -20.13 -0.52
CA THR A 119 10.03 -20.02 -1.82
C THR A 119 10.66 -20.89 -2.91
N PRO A 120 11.99 -20.85 -3.18
CA PRO A 120 12.61 -21.74 -4.16
C PRO A 120 12.58 -23.20 -3.70
N ALA A 121 12.76 -23.49 -2.42
CA ALA A 121 12.67 -24.86 -1.90
C ALA A 121 11.27 -25.46 -2.07
N SER A 122 10.22 -24.67 -1.84
CA SER A 122 8.84 -25.07 -2.08
C SER A 122 8.57 -25.31 -3.56
N ARG A 123 9.08 -24.46 -4.46
CA ARG A 123 8.97 -24.68 -5.90
C ARG A 123 9.65 -25.97 -6.32
N GLN A 124 10.89 -26.19 -5.87
CA GLN A 124 11.63 -27.42 -6.15
C GLN A 124 10.93 -28.65 -5.60
N ALA A 125 10.31 -28.57 -4.41
CA ALA A 125 9.52 -29.66 -3.85
C ALA A 125 8.27 -29.97 -4.66
N THR A 126 7.54 -28.93 -5.12
CA THR A 126 6.41 -29.08 -6.05
C THR A 126 6.85 -29.71 -7.38
N GLU A 127 7.90 -29.18 -8.02
CA GLU A 127 8.45 -29.74 -9.26
C GLU A 127 8.90 -31.20 -9.09
N THR A 128 9.46 -31.54 -7.92
CA THR A 128 9.86 -32.92 -7.61
C THR A 128 8.64 -33.82 -7.42
N ALA A 129 7.59 -33.35 -6.74
CA ALA A 129 6.35 -34.09 -6.57
C ALA A 129 5.67 -34.34 -7.91
N GLU A 130 5.54 -33.31 -8.76
CA GLU A 130 4.98 -33.40 -10.12
C GLU A 130 5.79 -34.37 -11.00
N MET A 131 7.13 -34.27 -10.98
CA MET A 131 8.00 -35.19 -11.71
C MET A 131 7.81 -36.65 -11.23
N ARG A 132 7.68 -36.86 -9.91
CA ARG A 132 7.48 -38.19 -9.32
C ARG A 132 6.10 -38.74 -9.62
N GLU A 133 5.09 -37.89 -9.63
CA GLU A 133 3.74 -38.23 -10.06
C GLU A 133 3.72 -38.69 -11.51
N GLY A 134 4.35 -37.94 -12.42
CA GLY A 134 4.50 -38.32 -13.82
C GLY A 134 5.16 -39.69 -13.98
N ARG A 135 6.26 -39.95 -13.27
CA ARG A 135 6.93 -41.27 -13.28
C ARG A 135 6.06 -42.38 -12.70
N LEU A 136 5.27 -42.10 -11.67
CA LEU A 136 4.34 -43.07 -11.10
C LEU A 136 3.24 -43.41 -12.10
N ARG A 137 2.63 -42.40 -12.75
CA ARG A 137 1.63 -42.60 -13.82
C ARG A 137 2.23 -43.39 -14.99
N GLU A 138 3.43 -43.05 -15.45
CA GLU A 138 4.13 -43.80 -16.51
C GLU A 138 4.37 -45.27 -16.13
N ALA A 139 4.81 -45.53 -14.90
CA ALA A 139 5.06 -46.88 -14.39
C ALA A 139 3.76 -47.69 -14.25
N LEU A 140 2.67 -47.06 -13.77
CA LEU A 140 1.35 -47.68 -13.68
C LEU A 140 0.78 -47.98 -15.07
N ALA A 141 0.91 -47.05 -16.02
CA ALA A 141 0.48 -47.26 -17.40
C ALA A 141 1.31 -48.35 -18.10
N ALA A 142 2.62 -48.42 -17.84
CA ALA A 142 3.48 -49.48 -18.36
C ALA A 142 3.09 -50.86 -17.79
N LEU A 143 2.84 -50.93 -16.48
CA LEU A 143 2.33 -52.14 -15.83
C LEU A 143 0.98 -52.55 -16.42
N GLY A 144 0.05 -51.62 -16.61
CA GLY A 144 -1.26 -51.88 -17.22
C GLY A 144 -1.15 -52.40 -18.66
N ARG A 145 -0.30 -51.80 -19.51
CA ARG A 145 -0.06 -52.28 -20.88
C ARG A 145 0.55 -53.68 -20.91
N GLU A 146 1.51 -53.95 -20.03
CA GLU A 146 2.17 -55.25 -19.99
C GLU A 146 1.20 -56.33 -19.44
N ALA A 147 0.43 -56.03 -18.40
CA ALA A 147 -0.62 -56.93 -17.92
C ALA A 147 -1.67 -57.25 -19.00
N ALA A 148 -2.06 -56.26 -19.82
CA ALA A 148 -2.96 -56.46 -20.95
C ALA A 148 -2.36 -57.36 -22.03
N ARG A 149 -1.06 -57.23 -22.35
CA ARG A 149 -0.37 -58.10 -23.33
C ARG A 149 -0.37 -59.57 -22.94
N HIS A 150 -0.34 -59.85 -21.64
CA HIS A 150 -0.32 -61.22 -21.11
C HIS A 150 -1.73 -61.77 -20.80
N ASN A 151 -2.81 -61.04 -21.16
CA ASN A 151 -4.21 -61.40 -20.84
C ASN A 151 -4.48 -61.63 -19.34
N LEU A 152 -3.65 -61.06 -18.46
CA LEU A 152 -3.76 -61.23 -17.01
C LEU A 152 -4.75 -60.27 -16.37
N VAL A 153 -5.31 -59.38 -17.18
CA VAL A 153 -6.41 -58.51 -16.78
C VAL A 153 -7.71 -59.29 -17.02
N PRO A 154 -8.47 -59.66 -15.98
CA PRO A 154 -9.73 -60.38 -16.18
C PRO A 154 -10.62 -59.59 -17.14
N GLU A 155 -11.00 -60.22 -18.27
CA GLU A 155 -11.55 -59.61 -19.50
C GLU A 155 -12.72 -58.63 -19.30
N ARG A 156 -13.38 -58.66 -18.14
CA ARG A 156 -14.54 -57.81 -17.84
C ARG A 156 -14.32 -56.76 -16.76
N ALA A 157 -13.30 -56.89 -15.91
CA ALA A 157 -13.11 -55.97 -14.78
C ALA A 157 -12.01 -54.93 -15.03
N GLY A 158 -10.90 -55.31 -15.68
CA GLY A 158 -9.78 -54.37 -15.81
C GLY A 158 -9.74 -53.52 -17.08
N THR A 159 -10.53 -53.84 -18.11
CA THR A 159 -10.78 -52.91 -19.23
C THR A 159 -11.56 -51.68 -18.76
N HIS A 160 -12.62 -51.90 -17.96
CA HIS A 160 -13.41 -50.81 -17.36
C HIS A 160 -12.55 -49.91 -16.45
N LEU A 161 -11.71 -50.47 -15.58
CA LEU A 161 -10.86 -49.68 -14.68
C LEU A 161 -9.81 -48.86 -15.43
N LEU A 162 -9.27 -49.40 -16.54
CA LEU A 162 -8.33 -48.67 -17.38
C LEU A 162 -9.02 -47.53 -18.14
N ASP A 163 -10.19 -47.80 -18.72
CA ASP A 163 -10.99 -46.78 -19.41
C ASP A 163 -11.42 -45.66 -18.45
N GLU A 164 -11.78 -46.00 -17.21
CA GLU A 164 -12.14 -45.03 -16.17
C GLU A 164 -10.93 -44.16 -15.75
N ALA A 165 -9.75 -44.75 -15.63
CA ALA A 165 -8.51 -44.01 -15.33
C ALA A 165 -8.11 -43.06 -16.46
N LEU A 166 -8.20 -43.51 -17.71
CA LEU A 166 -7.92 -42.68 -18.89
C LEU A 166 -8.95 -41.54 -19.03
N ALA A 167 -10.23 -41.82 -18.79
CA ALA A 167 -11.27 -40.79 -18.78
C ALA A 167 -11.05 -39.77 -17.65
N ALA A 168 -10.54 -40.19 -16.49
CA ALA A 168 -10.19 -39.28 -15.40
C ALA A 168 -9.01 -38.37 -15.78
N ASP A 169 -7.96 -38.89 -16.43
CA ASP A 169 -6.83 -38.09 -16.92
C ASP A 169 -7.29 -37.07 -17.99
N GLU A 170 -8.19 -37.45 -18.90
CA GLU A 170 -8.78 -36.53 -19.88
C GLU A 170 -9.60 -35.41 -19.20
N ARG A 171 -10.34 -35.72 -18.13
CA ARG A 171 -11.06 -34.72 -17.32
C ARG A 171 -10.13 -33.71 -16.65
N VAL A 172 -8.92 -34.10 -16.25
CA VAL A 172 -7.91 -33.18 -15.71
C VAL A 172 -7.34 -32.31 -16.82
N ALA A 173 -6.93 -32.93 -17.94
CA ALA A 173 -6.35 -32.22 -19.09
C ALA A 173 -7.28 -31.14 -19.66
N THR A 174 -8.59 -31.41 -19.69
CA THR A 174 -9.61 -30.41 -20.09
C THR A 174 -9.66 -29.22 -19.12
N THR A 175 -9.61 -29.44 -17.81
CA THR A 175 -9.59 -28.34 -16.82
C THR A 175 -8.30 -27.52 -16.86
N GLU A 176 -7.16 -28.15 -17.15
CA GLU A 176 -5.91 -27.43 -17.40
C GLU A 176 -5.97 -26.59 -18.69
N ALA A 177 -6.64 -27.10 -19.73
CA ALA A 177 -6.89 -26.33 -20.94
C ALA A 177 -7.81 -25.12 -20.66
N ASP A 178 -8.88 -25.31 -19.87
CA ASP A 178 -9.77 -24.23 -19.44
C ASP A 178 -9.03 -23.16 -18.62
N ALA A 179 -8.15 -23.57 -17.70
CA ALA A 179 -7.33 -22.64 -16.92
C ALA A 179 -6.38 -21.82 -17.79
N ARG A 180 -5.75 -22.45 -18.79
CA ARG A 180 -4.89 -21.74 -19.76
C ARG A 180 -5.68 -20.77 -20.63
N ALA A 181 -6.87 -21.16 -21.08
CA ALA A 181 -7.75 -20.30 -21.85
C ALA A 181 -8.22 -19.08 -21.03
N LEU A 182 -8.60 -19.29 -19.76
CA LEU A 182 -8.97 -18.24 -18.83
C LEU A 182 -7.81 -17.27 -18.57
N GLN A 183 -6.58 -17.78 -18.44
CA GLN A 183 -5.38 -16.94 -18.29
C GLN A 183 -5.14 -16.08 -19.52
N ALA A 184 -5.24 -16.66 -20.72
CA ALA A 184 -5.05 -15.92 -21.97
C ALA A 184 -6.09 -14.80 -22.15
N ASP A 185 -7.37 -15.07 -21.85
CA ASP A 185 -8.44 -14.07 -21.88
C ASP A 185 -8.21 -12.94 -20.87
N HIS A 186 -7.78 -13.28 -19.64
CA HIS A 186 -7.42 -12.27 -18.63
C HIS A 186 -6.26 -11.40 -19.11
N ASP A 187 -5.20 -11.99 -19.67
CA ASP A 187 -4.01 -11.26 -20.11
C ASP A 187 -4.34 -10.33 -21.29
N GLU A 188 -5.20 -10.77 -22.22
CA GLU A 188 -5.70 -9.94 -23.32
C GLU A 188 -6.50 -8.73 -22.79
N LYS A 189 -7.50 -8.97 -21.93
CA LYS A 189 -8.32 -7.90 -21.35
C LYS A 189 -7.50 -6.93 -20.51
N ASN A 190 -6.54 -7.44 -19.74
CA ASN A 190 -5.64 -6.61 -18.94
C ASN A 190 -4.72 -5.75 -19.83
N ALA A 191 -4.25 -6.29 -20.96
CA ALA A 191 -3.47 -5.52 -21.94
C ALA A 191 -4.31 -4.41 -22.60
N GLN A 192 -5.58 -4.69 -22.91
CA GLN A 192 -6.51 -3.68 -23.45
C GLN A 192 -6.76 -2.55 -22.43
N LEU A 193 -7.04 -2.88 -21.17
CA LEU A 193 -7.20 -1.89 -20.10
C LEU A 193 -5.91 -1.08 -19.86
N ALA A 194 -4.74 -1.73 -19.91
CA ALA A 194 -3.47 -1.04 -19.78
C ALA A 194 -3.22 -0.04 -20.92
N ALA A 195 -3.57 -0.40 -22.16
CA ALA A 195 -3.48 0.49 -23.30
C ALA A 195 -4.43 1.70 -23.15
N GLN A 196 -5.68 1.47 -22.73
CA GLN A 196 -6.65 2.54 -22.45
C GLN A 196 -6.16 3.48 -21.34
N MET A 197 -5.61 2.94 -20.26
CA MET A 197 -5.02 3.74 -19.18
C MET A 197 -3.84 4.59 -19.66
N ALA A 198 -2.99 4.04 -20.53
CA ALA A 198 -1.87 4.79 -21.11
C ALA A 198 -2.36 5.96 -21.98
N GLU A 199 -3.39 5.73 -22.81
CA GLU A 199 -4.01 6.78 -23.63
C GLU A 199 -4.63 7.88 -22.76
N LEU A 200 -5.42 7.52 -21.75
CA LEU A 200 -6.01 8.48 -20.81
C LEU A 200 -4.94 9.28 -20.05
N THR A 201 -3.85 8.62 -19.65
CA THR A 201 -2.73 9.30 -18.98
C THR A 201 -2.06 10.33 -19.89
N GLN A 202 -1.90 10.00 -21.18
CA GLN A 202 -1.39 10.95 -22.17
C GLN A 202 -2.33 12.15 -22.37
N ARG A 203 -3.65 11.95 -22.29
CA ARG A 203 -4.66 13.02 -22.37
C ARG A 203 -4.72 13.90 -21.13
N VAL A 204 -4.57 13.33 -19.93
CA VAL A 204 -4.60 14.08 -18.65
C VAL A 204 -3.38 14.99 -18.48
N THR A 205 -2.22 14.57 -18.99
CA THR A 205 -0.97 15.32 -18.84
C THR A 205 -1.04 16.79 -19.33
N PRO A 206 -1.46 17.08 -20.58
CA PRO A 206 -1.61 18.45 -21.04
C PRO A 206 -2.73 19.22 -20.31
N LEU A 207 -3.79 18.55 -19.83
CA LEU A 207 -4.86 19.20 -19.06
C LEU A 207 -4.36 19.69 -17.70
N ARG A 208 -3.52 18.91 -17.02
CA ARG A 208 -2.85 19.35 -15.78
C ARG A 208 -1.93 20.54 -16.02
N GLN A 209 -1.27 20.59 -17.17
CA GLN A 209 -0.47 21.76 -17.51
C GLN A 209 -1.36 22.98 -17.77
N ALA A 210 -2.45 22.82 -18.52
CA ALA A 210 -3.41 23.89 -18.77
C ALA A 210 -4.06 24.42 -17.48
N GLU A 211 -4.38 23.55 -16.52
CA GLU A 211 -4.88 23.96 -15.19
C GLU A 211 -3.85 24.82 -14.44
N ARG A 212 -2.58 24.41 -14.41
CA ARG A 212 -1.50 25.19 -13.77
C ARG A 212 -1.29 26.53 -14.44
N ASP A 213 -1.30 26.56 -15.77
CA ASP A 213 -1.14 27.80 -16.54
C ASP A 213 -2.31 28.76 -16.27
N ALA A 214 -3.54 28.24 -16.22
CA ALA A 214 -4.73 29.03 -15.86
C ALA A 214 -4.68 29.53 -14.41
N GLN A 215 -4.22 28.71 -13.47
CA GLN A 215 -4.02 29.11 -12.08
C GLN A 215 -3.00 30.25 -11.96
N GLN A 216 -1.86 30.14 -12.64
CA GLN A 216 -0.84 31.21 -12.64
C GLN A 216 -1.37 32.50 -13.27
N ALA A 217 -2.17 32.41 -14.33
CA ALA A 217 -2.82 33.56 -14.95
C ALA A 217 -3.81 34.24 -13.98
N LEU A 218 -4.60 33.46 -13.24
CA LEU A 218 -5.52 33.97 -12.22
C LEU A 218 -4.77 34.68 -11.07
N GLU A 219 -3.68 34.09 -10.57
CA GLU A 219 -2.85 34.69 -9.53
C GLU A 219 -2.22 36.02 -9.98
N THR A 220 -1.78 36.07 -11.25
CA THR A 220 -1.26 37.29 -11.88
C THR A 220 -2.34 38.38 -11.95
N ALA A 221 -3.52 38.03 -12.49
CA ALA A 221 -4.65 38.96 -12.59
C ALA A 221 -5.10 39.49 -11.21
N HIS A 222 -5.12 38.63 -10.19
CA HIS A 222 -5.44 39.02 -8.81
C HIS A 222 -4.43 40.01 -8.23
N THR A 223 -3.15 39.77 -8.48
CA THR A 223 -2.07 40.67 -8.04
C THR A 223 -2.18 42.04 -8.71
N GLU A 224 -2.47 42.08 -10.01
CA GLU A 224 -2.68 43.32 -10.76
C GLU A 224 -3.92 44.08 -10.29
N MET A 225 -5.03 43.38 -10.03
CA MET A 225 -6.25 43.96 -9.45
C MET A 225 -5.97 44.59 -8.09
N ARG A 226 -5.24 43.90 -7.19
CA ARG A 226 -4.83 44.43 -5.88
C ARG A 226 -3.98 45.69 -6.01
N ARG A 227 -3.03 45.70 -6.96
CA ARG A 227 -2.19 46.88 -7.24
C ARG A 227 -3.02 48.07 -7.71
N ALA A 228 -3.97 47.87 -8.64
CA ALA A 228 -4.86 48.94 -9.09
C ALA A 228 -5.73 49.49 -7.96
N ARG A 229 -6.32 48.62 -7.13
CA ARG A 229 -7.14 49.04 -5.99
C ARG A 229 -6.33 49.87 -4.99
N ALA A 230 -5.07 49.50 -4.73
CA ALA A 230 -4.20 50.28 -3.85
C ALA A 230 -3.87 51.67 -4.43
N MET A 231 -3.65 51.80 -5.75
CA MET A 231 -3.43 53.10 -6.40
C MET A 231 -4.68 54.00 -6.35
N HIS A 232 -5.86 53.41 -6.57
CA HIS A 232 -7.14 54.10 -6.44
C HIS A 232 -7.35 54.64 -5.02
N GLN A 233 -7.17 53.79 -4.00
CA GLN A 233 -7.31 54.17 -2.59
C GLN A 233 -6.34 55.29 -2.17
N ARG A 234 -5.08 55.25 -2.64
CA ARG A 234 -4.12 56.33 -2.37
C ARG A 234 -4.61 57.67 -2.92
N THR A 235 -5.15 57.67 -4.14
CA THR A 235 -5.67 58.87 -4.79
C THR A 235 -6.93 59.40 -4.09
N GLU A 236 -7.81 58.49 -3.61
CA GLU A 236 -8.97 58.85 -2.77
C GLU A 236 -8.55 59.53 -1.46
N ILE A 237 -7.51 59.00 -0.80
CA ILE A 237 -6.98 59.57 0.45
C ILE A 237 -6.39 60.96 0.18
N GLU A 238 -5.60 61.13 -0.88
CA GLU A 238 -5.06 62.44 -1.29
C GLU A 238 -6.19 63.46 -1.50
N LEU A 239 -7.24 63.08 -2.23
CA LEU A 239 -8.39 63.93 -2.48
C LEU A 239 -9.14 64.28 -1.19
N ARG A 240 -9.32 63.33 -0.28
CA ARG A 240 -9.93 63.57 1.05
C ARG A 240 -9.11 64.53 1.89
N ASN A 241 -7.78 64.40 1.87
CA ASN A 241 -6.87 65.28 2.59
C ASN A 241 -6.93 66.72 2.05
N ILE A 242 -6.99 66.89 0.73
CA ILE A 242 -7.17 68.22 0.12
C ILE A 242 -8.51 68.84 0.54
N ARG A 243 -9.61 68.07 0.47
CA ARG A 243 -10.93 68.55 0.91
C ARG A 243 -10.93 69.00 2.36
N THR A 244 -10.32 68.20 3.25
CA THR A 244 -10.19 68.54 4.68
C THR A 244 -9.44 69.86 4.87
N LYS A 245 -8.32 70.07 4.15
CA LYS A 245 -7.57 71.33 4.21
C LYS A 245 -8.34 72.54 3.68
N ILE A 246 -9.14 72.34 2.62
CA ILE A 246 -10.02 73.40 2.10
C ILE A 246 -11.06 73.78 3.16
N GLU A 247 -11.70 72.79 3.80
CA GLU A 247 -12.66 73.04 4.88
C GLU A 247 -12.01 73.79 6.05
N GLU A 248 -10.79 73.44 6.43
CA GLU A 248 -10.01 74.14 7.47
C GLU A 248 -9.77 75.61 7.08
N HIS A 249 -9.29 75.88 5.86
CA HIS A 249 -9.08 77.25 5.39
C HIS A 249 -10.38 78.04 5.23
N GLN A 250 -11.47 77.39 4.83
CA GLN A 250 -12.80 78.01 4.75
C GLN A 250 -13.30 78.47 6.12
N ARG A 251 -13.08 77.66 7.17
CA ARG A 251 -13.41 78.04 8.55
C ARG A 251 -12.65 79.28 9.01
N VAL A 252 -11.34 79.35 8.74
CA VAL A 252 -10.52 80.52 9.10
C VAL A 252 -10.89 81.76 8.28
N TYR A 253 -11.17 81.59 6.98
CA TYR A 253 -11.62 82.68 6.11
C TYR A 253 -12.96 83.29 6.57
N ALA A 254 -13.88 82.44 7.06
CA ALA A 254 -15.19 82.85 7.56
C ALA A 254 -15.13 83.64 8.88
N ASP A 255 -14.00 83.56 9.61
CA ASP A 255 -13.79 84.37 10.82
C ASP A 255 -13.51 85.84 10.45
N LEU A 256 -14.53 86.68 10.65
CA LEU A 256 -14.46 88.11 10.33
C LEU A 256 -13.50 88.89 11.23
N GLN A 257 -13.05 88.33 12.36
CA GLN A 257 -12.07 88.98 13.25
C GLN A 257 -10.65 88.96 12.66
N GLN A 258 -10.40 88.09 11.67
CA GLN A 258 -9.09 87.98 11.03
C GLN A 258 -8.76 89.20 10.14
N PRO A 259 -7.50 89.67 10.15
CA PRO A 259 -7.05 90.73 9.25
C PRO A 259 -7.34 90.42 7.79
N LYS A 260 -7.73 91.43 7.01
CA LYS A 260 -8.06 91.27 5.58
C LYS A 260 -6.93 90.59 4.78
N ALA A 261 -5.68 90.92 5.08
CA ALA A 261 -4.51 90.32 4.43
C ALA A 261 -4.40 88.81 4.70
N GLU A 262 -4.72 88.37 5.92
CA GLU A 262 -4.68 86.97 6.32
C GLU A 262 -5.83 86.17 5.69
N ARG A 263 -7.04 86.74 5.68
CA ARG A 263 -8.17 86.18 4.92
C ARG A 263 -7.85 86.03 3.43
N GLN A 264 -7.17 86.99 2.82
CA GLN A 264 -6.75 86.88 1.42
C GLN A 264 -5.75 85.73 1.20
N ARG A 265 -4.83 85.48 2.14
CA ARG A 265 -3.91 84.33 2.07
C ARG A 265 -4.67 83.01 2.10
N HIS A 266 -5.65 82.87 2.99
CA HIS A 266 -6.51 81.67 3.04
C HIS A 266 -7.34 81.48 1.77
N LEU A 267 -7.86 82.56 1.19
CA LEU A 267 -8.58 82.49 -0.08
C LEU A 267 -7.67 82.02 -1.24
N ASN A 268 -6.44 82.54 -1.31
CA ASN A 268 -5.45 82.08 -2.29
C ASN A 268 -5.11 80.60 -2.09
N ALA A 269 -4.88 80.16 -0.84
CA ALA A 269 -4.62 78.76 -0.51
C ALA A 269 -5.78 77.83 -0.89
N ILE A 270 -7.04 78.25 -0.67
CA ILE A 270 -8.23 77.52 -1.13
C ILE A 270 -8.20 77.38 -2.64
N SER A 271 -7.96 78.47 -3.38
CA SER A 271 -7.90 78.44 -4.86
C SER A 271 -6.80 77.51 -5.38
N GLU A 272 -5.62 77.49 -4.74
CA GLU A 272 -4.52 76.60 -5.09
C GLU A 272 -4.89 75.13 -4.85
N LEU A 273 -5.49 74.83 -3.69
CA LEU A 273 -5.95 73.49 -3.34
C LEU A 273 -7.09 73.00 -4.25
N ASP A 274 -8.04 73.87 -4.61
CA ASP A 274 -9.10 73.56 -5.58
C ASP A 274 -8.51 73.25 -6.96
N GLY A 275 -7.53 74.04 -7.41
CA GLY A 275 -6.78 73.77 -8.63
C GLY A 275 -6.09 72.40 -8.61
N ALA A 276 -5.59 71.97 -7.45
CA ALA A 276 -4.97 70.66 -7.26
C ALA A 276 -5.97 69.49 -7.21
N GLN A 277 -7.26 69.71 -6.96
CA GLN A 277 -8.28 68.64 -6.95
C GLN A 277 -8.59 68.10 -8.35
N GLN A 278 -8.69 68.98 -9.34
CA GLN A 278 -9.07 68.61 -10.72
C GLN A 278 -8.21 67.49 -11.35
N PRO A 279 -6.87 67.53 -11.28
CA PRO A 279 -6.04 66.43 -11.80
C PRO A 279 -6.24 65.13 -11.00
N LEU A 280 -6.52 65.19 -9.70
CA LEU A 280 -6.80 63.99 -8.90
C LEU A 280 -8.14 63.36 -9.24
N LEU A 281 -9.19 64.15 -9.47
CA LEU A 281 -10.50 63.66 -9.91
C LEU A 281 -10.40 62.96 -11.27
N SER A 282 -9.69 63.58 -12.22
CA SER A 282 -9.40 62.97 -13.52
C SER A 282 -8.64 61.65 -13.39
N ARG A 283 -7.59 61.62 -12.55
CA ARG A 283 -6.82 60.41 -12.25
C ARG A 283 -7.68 59.32 -11.62
N LEU A 284 -8.55 59.67 -10.68
CA LEU A 284 -9.44 58.73 -10.00
C LEU A 284 -10.44 58.10 -10.96
N SER A 285 -11.03 58.90 -11.86
CA SER A 285 -11.90 58.38 -12.93
C SER A 285 -11.17 57.40 -13.84
N GLN A 286 -9.93 57.72 -14.25
CA GLN A 286 -9.11 56.82 -15.05
C GLN A 286 -8.81 55.52 -14.29
N GLN A 287 -8.33 55.62 -13.05
CA GLN A 287 -8.02 54.47 -12.20
C GLN A 287 -9.23 53.58 -11.93
N GLN A 288 -10.43 54.16 -11.78
CA GLN A 288 -11.66 53.38 -11.63
C GLN A 288 -11.97 52.57 -12.89
N SER A 289 -11.80 53.16 -14.09
CA SER A 289 -11.97 52.43 -15.35
C SER A 289 -10.96 51.30 -15.51
N GLU A 290 -9.70 51.52 -15.13
CA GLU A 290 -8.64 50.51 -15.13
C GLU A 290 -8.93 49.40 -14.11
N LEU A 291 -9.43 49.73 -12.92
CA LEU A 291 -9.83 48.76 -11.91
C LEU A 291 -10.99 47.87 -12.43
N ASN A 292 -12.03 48.47 -13.01
CA ASN A 292 -13.15 47.73 -13.60
C ASN A 292 -12.67 46.77 -14.70
N ALA A 293 -11.75 47.22 -15.56
CA ALA A 293 -11.15 46.38 -16.61
C ALA A 293 -10.36 45.20 -16.02
N ARG A 294 -9.59 45.42 -14.95
CA ARG A 294 -8.85 44.35 -14.26
C ARG A 294 -9.76 43.38 -13.50
N GLU A 295 -10.84 43.86 -12.91
CA GLU A 295 -11.84 43.00 -12.25
C GLU A 295 -12.58 42.12 -13.28
N GLU A 296 -12.85 42.62 -14.48
CA GLU A 296 -13.37 41.82 -15.59
C GLU A 296 -12.35 40.78 -16.07
N ALA A 297 -11.09 41.16 -16.27
CA ALA A 297 -10.03 40.23 -16.64
C ALA A 297 -9.85 39.12 -15.60
N HIS A 298 -9.86 39.45 -14.31
CA HIS A 298 -9.83 38.47 -13.22
C HIS A 298 -11.02 37.50 -13.28
N ARG A 299 -12.24 38.00 -13.52
CA ARG A 299 -13.44 37.16 -13.68
C ARG A 299 -13.31 36.19 -14.87
N GLN A 300 -12.79 36.66 -16.00
CA GLN A 300 -12.53 35.81 -17.17
C GLN A 300 -11.48 34.73 -16.88
N GLN A 301 -10.41 35.06 -16.15
CA GLN A 301 -9.41 34.07 -15.74
C GLN A 301 -9.94 33.07 -14.71
N ALA A 302 -10.84 33.49 -13.81
CA ALA A 302 -11.49 32.57 -12.88
C ALA A 302 -12.35 31.54 -13.63
N GLN A 303 -13.12 32.00 -14.61
CA GLN A 303 -13.94 31.11 -15.47
C GLN A 303 -13.09 30.16 -16.31
N SER A 304 -11.96 30.61 -16.85
CA SER A 304 -11.05 29.76 -17.63
C SER A 304 -10.41 28.67 -16.76
N TRP A 305 -10.03 29.01 -15.52
CA TRP A 305 -9.52 28.06 -14.54
C TRP A 305 -10.58 27.03 -14.11
N GLU A 306 -11.80 27.46 -13.78
CA GLU A 306 -12.92 26.56 -13.46
C GLU A 306 -13.21 25.59 -14.62
N ALA A 307 -13.21 26.08 -15.86
CA ALA A 307 -13.39 25.24 -17.04
C ALA A 307 -12.25 24.21 -17.22
N ALA A 308 -11.00 24.60 -16.93
CA ALA A 308 -9.86 23.68 -16.96
C ALA A 308 -9.98 22.60 -15.87
N GLN A 309 -10.40 22.98 -14.66
CA GLN A 309 -10.62 22.04 -13.56
C GLN A 309 -11.72 21.03 -13.86
N SER A 310 -12.87 21.49 -14.40
CA SER A 310 -13.97 20.59 -14.77
C SER A 310 -13.51 19.55 -15.80
N ARG A 311 -12.79 19.98 -16.84
CA ARG A 311 -12.27 19.05 -17.87
C ARG A 311 -11.27 18.04 -17.30
N LEU A 312 -10.40 18.48 -16.40
CA LEU A 312 -9.45 17.60 -15.73
C LEU A 312 -10.17 16.57 -14.86
N ALA A 313 -11.18 17.00 -14.10
CA ALA A 313 -11.96 16.13 -13.23
C ALA A 313 -12.70 15.04 -14.02
N ASP A 314 -13.27 15.38 -15.18
CA ASP A 314 -13.95 14.42 -16.06
C ASP A 314 -12.98 13.33 -16.57
N GLU A 315 -11.77 13.71 -17.01
CA GLU A 315 -10.77 12.75 -17.48
C GLU A 315 -10.17 11.91 -16.35
N GLU A 316 -9.95 12.50 -15.16
CA GLU A 316 -9.50 11.76 -13.98
C GLU A 316 -10.55 10.76 -13.48
N ALA A 317 -11.84 11.05 -13.64
CA ALA A 317 -12.92 10.11 -13.39
C ALA A 317 -12.84 8.90 -14.35
N HIS A 318 -12.53 9.11 -15.63
CA HIS A 318 -12.32 8.02 -16.58
C HIS A 318 -11.10 7.14 -16.22
N VAL A 319 -9.99 7.74 -15.79
CA VAL A 319 -8.82 6.99 -15.30
C VAL A 319 -9.20 6.14 -14.09
N THR A 320 -9.95 6.71 -13.14
CA THR A 320 -10.41 6.00 -11.95
C THR A 320 -11.34 4.83 -12.30
N ALA A 321 -12.25 5.02 -13.25
CA ALA A 321 -13.13 3.96 -13.73
C ALA A 321 -12.34 2.81 -14.38
N CYS A 322 -11.30 3.10 -15.18
CA CYS A 322 -10.44 2.08 -15.76
C CYS A 322 -9.66 1.29 -14.69
N GLN A 323 -9.16 1.97 -13.65
CA GLN A 323 -8.49 1.30 -12.52
C GLN A 323 -9.43 0.37 -11.75
N GLN A 324 -10.69 0.80 -11.54
CA GLN A 324 -11.71 -0.04 -10.91
C GLN A 324 -12.04 -1.26 -11.77
N ALA A 325 -12.19 -1.08 -13.08
CA ALA A 325 -12.41 -2.18 -14.03
C ALA A 325 -11.24 -3.19 -14.01
N GLN A 326 -10.00 -2.71 -13.95
CA GLN A 326 -8.82 -3.57 -13.84
C GLN A 326 -8.81 -4.37 -12.53
N ALA A 327 -9.12 -3.72 -11.39
CA ALA A 327 -9.21 -4.40 -10.11
C ALA A 327 -10.30 -5.47 -10.09
N GLN A 328 -11.48 -5.18 -10.65
CA GLN A 328 -12.58 -6.12 -10.79
C GLN A 328 -12.23 -7.30 -11.69
N LEU A 329 -11.54 -7.05 -12.82
CA LEU A 329 -11.06 -8.09 -13.72
C LEU A 329 -10.09 -9.04 -13.01
N SER A 330 -9.10 -8.50 -12.29
CA SER A 330 -8.14 -9.31 -11.53
C SER A 330 -8.81 -10.12 -10.42
N GLN A 331 -9.78 -9.54 -9.72
CA GLN A 331 -10.54 -10.26 -8.70
C GLN A 331 -11.36 -11.41 -9.30
N SER A 332 -12.13 -11.13 -10.35
CA SER A 332 -12.94 -12.14 -11.04
C SER A 332 -12.08 -13.27 -11.61
N HIS A 333 -10.89 -12.95 -12.13
CA HIS A 333 -9.94 -13.95 -12.61
C HIS A 333 -9.38 -14.81 -11.48
N GLN A 334 -9.03 -14.21 -10.34
CA GLN A 334 -8.56 -14.93 -9.17
C GLN A 334 -9.63 -15.89 -8.62
N ASP A 335 -10.88 -15.42 -8.52
CA ASP A 335 -12.01 -16.24 -8.05
C ASP A 335 -12.26 -17.42 -9.01
N ALA A 336 -12.18 -17.19 -10.32
CA ALA A 336 -12.32 -18.24 -11.33
C ALA A 336 -11.17 -19.25 -11.29
N LEU A 337 -9.92 -18.80 -11.11
CA LEU A 337 -8.77 -19.69 -10.93
C LEU A 337 -8.89 -20.55 -9.67
N LEU A 338 -9.37 -20.00 -8.55
CA LEU A 338 -9.61 -20.77 -7.33
C LEU A 338 -10.68 -21.85 -7.55
N GLY A 339 -11.74 -21.52 -8.31
CA GLY A 339 -12.75 -22.50 -8.72
C GLY A 339 -12.16 -23.66 -9.55
N LEU A 340 -11.35 -23.33 -10.55
CA LEU A 340 -10.67 -24.34 -11.39
C LEU A 340 -9.65 -25.16 -10.58
N GLN A 341 -8.92 -24.55 -9.65
CA GLN A 341 -8.00 -25.26 -8.76
C GLN A 341 -8.73 -26.27 -7.86
N SER A 342 -9.90 -25.89 -7.32
CA SER A 342 -10.75 -26.80 -6.56
C SER A 342 -11.16 -27.99 -7.42
N GLN A 343 -11.66 -27.75 -8.63
CA GLN A 343 -12.05 -28.80 -9.58
C GLN A 343 -10.87 -29.70 -9.98
N MET A 344 -9.69 -29.13 -10.23
CA MET A 344 -8.49 -29.91 -10.51
C MET A 344 -8.10 -30.79 -9.33
N SER A 345 -8.23 -30.31 -8.09
CA SER A 345 -7.92 -31.10 -6.90
C SER A 345 -8.86 -32.30 -6.74
N GLU A 346 -10.16 -32.11 -7.00
CA GLU A 346 -11.17 -33.17 -6.99
C GLU A 346 -10.90 -34.20 -8.08
N LYS A 347 -10.65 -33.74 -9.31
CA LYS A 347 -10.37 -34.62 -10.45
C LYS A 347 -9.03 -35.36 -10.30
N ASN A 348 -8.01 -34.73 -9.73
CA ASN A 348 -6.75 -35.42 -9.41
C ASN A 348 -6.93 -36.51 -8.34
N ALA A 349 -7.85 -36.30 -7.38
CA ALA A 349 -8.22 -37.34 -6.43
C ALA A 349 -8.93 -38.52 -7.15
N GLU A 350 -9.82 -38.25 -8.09
CA GLU A 350 -10.44 -39.29 -8.94
C GLU A 350 -9.40 -40.07 -9.75
N VAL A 351 -8.46 -39.37 -10.41
CA VAL A 351 -7.35 -39.98 -11.17
C VAL A 351 -6.53 -40.89 -10.26
N THR A 352 -6.17 -40.40 -9.07
CA THR A 352 -5.39 -41.17 -8.09
C THR A 352 -6.14 -42.43 -7.65
N LEU A 353 -7.44 -42.32 -7.37
CA LEU A 353 -8.29 -43.45 -6.99
C LEU A 353 -8.40 -44.47 -8.13
N ALA A 354 -8.67 -44.03 -9.35
CA ALA A 354 -8.81 -44.91 -10.52
C ALA A 354 -7.51 -45.67 -10.80
N TRP A 355 -6.37 -44.97 -10.82
CA TRP A 355 -5.06 -45.60 -11.01
C TRP A 355 -4.67 -46.53 -9.84
N SER A 356 -5.08 -46.22 -8.60
CA SER A 356 -4.86 -47.12 -7.46
C SER A 356 -5.67 -48.41 -7.60
N ALA A 357 -6.92 -48.33 -8.06
CA ALA A 357 -7.78 -49.49 -8.31
C ALA A 357 -7.22 -50.38 -9.42
N VAL A 358 -6.66 -49.79 -10.49
CA VAL A 358 -5.92 -50.53 -11.51
C VAL A 358 -4.71 -51.25 -10.89
N GLY A 359 -3.93 -50.57 -10.06
CA GLY A 359 -2.79 -51.16 -9.36
C GLY A 359 -3.18 -52.31 -8.44
N GLU A 360 -4.23 -52.16 -7.64
CA GLU A 360 -4.76 -53.19 -6.74
C GLU A 360 -5.31 -54.39 -7.51
N ALA A 361 -6.08 -54.16 -8.59
CA ALA A 361 -6.60 -55.23 -9.44
C ALA A 361 -5.46 -56.06 -10.07
N VAL A 362 -4.41 -55.38 -10.53
CA VAL A 362 -3.20 -56.03 -11.04
C VAL A 362 -2.54 -56.86 -9.93
N LEU A 363 -2.31 -56.29 -8.74
CA LEU A 363 -1.69 -56.98 -7.60
C LEU A 363 -2.52 -58.18 -7.07
N ALA A 364 -3.85 -58.04 -7.06
CA ALA A 364 -4.79 -59.05 -6.58
C ALA A 364 -4.92 -60.23 -7.54
N ALA A 365 -4.57 -60.06 -8.82
CA ALA A 365 -4.67 -61.12 -9.83
C ALA A 365 -3.84 -62.37 -9.51
N GLY A 366 -2.95 -62.37 -8.50
CA GLY A 366 -2.32 -63.56 -7.91
C GLY A 366 -1.27 -64.27 -8.79
N GLU A 367 -1.53 -64.36 -10.09
CA GLU A 367 -0.71 -64.96 -11.14
C GLU A 367 0.55 -64.14 -11.48
N LEU A 368 0.64 -62.90 -10.97
CA LEU A 368 1.83 -62.06 -11.09
C LEU A 368 3.11 -62.70 -10.52
N ARG A 369 2.99 -63.61 -9.55
CA ARG A 369 4.15 -64.28 -8.95
C ARG A 369 4.85 -65.25 -9.90
N GLU A 370 4.15 -65.74 -10.91
CA GLU A 370 4.71 -66.67 -11.90
C GLU A 370 5.39 -65.94 -13.06
N HIS A 371 5.06 -64.66 -13.28
CA HIS A 371 5.63 -63.84 -14.34
C HIS A 371 6.71 -62.87 -13.82
N ALA A 372 7.98 -63.25 -13.99
CA ALA A 372 9.14 -62.49 -13.53
C ALA A 372 9.11 -61.02 -13.97
N ALA A 373 8.74 -60.73 -15.22
CA ALA A 373 8.66 -59.37 -15.77
C ALA A 373 7.63 -58.48 -15.05
N LEU A 374 6.45 -59.02 -14.73
CA LEU A 374 5.41 -58.24 -14.05
C LEU A 374 5.73 -58.04 -12.56
N SER A 375 6.41 -59.01 -11.93
CA SER A 375 6.93 -58.84 -10.57
C SER A 375 7.96 -57.71 -10.45
N GLU A 376 8.70 -57.43 -11.53
CA GLU A 376 9.69 -56.35 -11.60
C GLU A 376 9.00 -54.98 -11.81
N TRP A 377 7.99 -54.93 -12.67
CA TRP A 377 7.15 -53.74 -12.84
C TRP A 377 6.37 -53.39 -11.56
N ALA A 378 5.79 -54.36 -10.87
CA ALA A 378 5.11 -54.14 -9.59
C ALA A 378 6.06 -53.57 -8.52
N ARG A 379 7.30 -54.07 -8.45
CA ARG A 379 8.35 -53.51 -7.59
C ARG A 379 8.70 -52.07 -7.97
N THR A 380 8.79 -51.79 -9.26
CA THR A 380 9.06 -50.43 -9.78
C THR A 380 7.93 -49.47 -9.42
N VAL A 381 6.67 -49.86 -9.59
CA VAL A 381 5.49 -49.08 -9.20
C VAL A 381 5.50 -48.81 -7.69
N ALA A 382 5.71 -49.83 -6.86
CA ALA A 382 5.78 -49.67 -5.41
C ALA A 382 6.91 -48.72 -4.98
N GLN A 383 8.06 -48.78 -5.66
CA GLN A 383 9.18 -47.86 -5.44
C GLN A 383 8.82 -46.42 -5.83
N GLN A 384 8.20 -46.21 -7.00
CA GLN A 384 7.77 -44.87 -7.42
C GLN A 384 6.67 -44.32 -6.52
N GLN A 385 5.73 -45.16 -6.04
CA GLN A 385 4.67 -44.74 -5.13
C GLN A 385 5.24 -44.26 -3.80
N ARG A 386 6.22 -44.97 -3.21
CA ARG A 386 6.93 -44.50 -2.01
C ARG A 386 7.65 -43.18 -2.25
N ALA A 387 8.32 -43.04 -3.40
CA ALA A 387 9.02 -41.81 -3.76
C ALA A 387 8.07 -40.63 -3.97
N PHE A 388 6.91 -40.86 -4.58
CA PHE A 388 5.86 -39.87 -4.75
C PHE A 388 5.27 -39.43 -3.40
N LEU A 389 4.88 -40.38 -2.54
CA LEU A 389 4.35 -40.07 -1.21
C LEU A 389 5.36 -39.28 -0.36
N ALA A 390 6.65 -39.61 -0.45
CA ALA A 390 7.70 -38.85 0.22
C ALA A 390 7.81 -37.41 -0.32
N ALA A 391 7.74 -37.23 -1.65
CA ALA A 391 7.76 -35.91 -2.27
C ALA A 391 6.50 -35.09 -1.93
N GLN A 392 5.31 -35.70 -1.93
CA GLN A 392 4.06 -35.05 -1.53
C GLN A 392 4.10 -34.58 -0.06
N ARG A 393 4.63 -35.42 0.85
CA ARG A 393 4.83 -35.03 2.25
C ARG A 393 5.75 -33.81 2.36
N GLN A 394 6.86 -33.82 1.61
CA GLN A 394 7.81 -32.70 1.60
C GLN A 394 7.16 -31.43 1.04
N GLN A 395 6.41 -31.52 -0.06
CA GLN A 395 5.65 -30.42 -0.63
C GLN A 395 4.62 -29.86 0.36
N ALA A 396 3.82 -30.73 0.99
CA ALA A 396 2.82 -30.33 1.98
C ALA A 396 3.45 -29.61 3.18
N LEU A 397 4.62 -30.06 3.64
CA LEU A 397 5.38 -29.40 4.70
C LEU A 397 5.87 -28.00 4.29
N HIS A 398 6.42 -27.85 3.08
CA HIS A 398 6.85 -26.54 2.58
C HIS A 398 5.67 -25.59 2.36
N HIS A 399 4.55 -26.09 1.85
CA HIS A 399 3.34 -25.30 1.67
C HIS A 399 2.76 -24.87 3.02
N ARG A 400 2.65 -25.78 4.00
CA ARG A 400 2.23 -25.43 5.36
C ARG A 400 3.16 -24.42 6.01
N ALA A 401 4.49 -24.54 5.82
CA ALA A 401 5.45 -23.54 6.28
C ALA A 401 5.20 -22.16 5.65
N LEU A 402 4.87 -22.11 4.37
CA LEU A 402 4.53 -20.85 3.68
C LEU A 402 3.17 -20.29 4.11
N VAL A 403 2.15 -21.11 4.32
CA VAL A 403 0.82 -20.65 4.79
C VAL A 403 0.85 -20.21 6.25
N ALA A 404 1.68 -20.87 7.07
CA ALA A 404 1.90 -20.49 8.45
C ALA A 404 2.53 -19.07 8.56
N PHE A 405 3.06 -18.50 7.47
CA PHE A 405 3.49 -17.11 7.44
C PHE A 405 2.32 -16.15 7.73
N ASP A 406 2.42 -15.42 8.84
CA ASP A 406 1.46 -14.37 9.18
C ASP A 406 1.80 -13.07 8.43
N ALA A 407 1.18 -12.88 7.27
CA ALA A 407 1.37 -11.70 6.44
C ALA A 407 1.02 -10.40 7.17
N ALA A 408 0.02 -10.43 8.06
CA ALA A 408 -0.41 -9.26 8.82
C ALA A 408 0.65 -8.86 9.87
N ARG A 409 1.17 -9.83 10.63
CA ARG A 409 2.28 -9.58 11.58
C ARG A 409 3.55 -9.12 10.87
N TYR A 410 3.88 -9.68 9.71
CA TYR A 410 5.03 -9.22 8.94
C TYR A 410 4.83 -7.80 8.39
N ALA A 411 3.65 -7.48 7.85
CA ALA A 411 3.34 -6.12 7.38
C ALA A 411 3.43 -5.11 8.52
N GLN A 412 2.93 -5.47 9.71
CA GLN A 412 3.03 -4.64 10.91
C GLN A 412 4.50 -4.45 11.34
N ALA A 413 5.28 -5.54 11.43
CA ALA A 413 6.71 -5.47 11.75
C ALA A 413 7.51 -4.62 10.75
N LYS A 414 7.19 -4.75 9.45
CA LYS A 414 7.79 -3.94 8.38
C LYS A 414 7.48 -2.46 8.52
N ARG A 415 6.22 -2.10 8.83
CA ARG A 415 5.82 -0.70 9.07
C ARG A 415 6.58 -0.10 10.26
N TYR A 416 6.67 -0.84 11.36
CA TYR A 416 7.44 -0.41 12.53
C TYR A 416 8.93 -0.28 12.25
N ALA A 417 9.51 -1.22 11.50
CA ALA A 417 10.91 -1.16 11.09
C ALA A 417 11.21 0.07 10.21
N ILE A 418 10.33 0.38 9.25
CA ILE A 418 10.46 1.56 8.39
C ILE A 418 10.32 2.84 9.21
N ALA A 419 9.30 2.92 10.08
CA ALA A 419 9.10 4.08 10.96
C ALA A 419 10.29 4.30 11.90
N ALA A 420 10.84 3.24 12.48
CA ALA A 420 12.04 3.31 13.31
C ALA A 420 13.25 3.79 12.52
N LEU A 421 13.46 3.31 11.29
CA LEU A 421 14.55 3.74 10.43
C LEU A 421 14.43 5.24 10.09
N PHE A 422 13.24 5.73 9.78
CA PHE A 422 13.01 7.17 9.59
C PHE A 422 13.30 7.98 10.85
N LEU A 423 12.91 7.47 12.03
CA LEU A 423 13.22 8.13 13.31
C LEU A 423 14.73 8.21 13.55
N PHE A 424 15.46 7.12 13.31
CA PHE A 424 16.93 7.10 13.45
C PHE A 424 17.62 8.03 12.46
N VAL A 425 17.16 8.08 11.20
CA VAL A 425 17.70 9.01 10.19
C VAL A 425 17.39 10.45 10.56
N ALA A 426 16.16 10.75 11.00
CA ALA A 426 15.78 12.10 11.43
C ALA A 426 16.58 12.56 12.67
N LEU A 427 16.80 11.68 13.65
CA LEU A 427 17.64 11.96 14.81
C LEU A 427 19.11 12.14 14.42
N GLY A 428 19.64 11.27 13.55
CA GLY A 428 21.02 11.38 13.07
C GLY A 428 21.28 12.67 12.28
N VAL A 429 20.36 13.04 11.38
CA VAL A 429 20.42 14.31 10.65
C VAL A 429 20.25 15.49 11.60
N GLY A 430 19.35 15.42 12.58
CA GLY A 430 19.17 16.46 13.59
C GLY A 430 20.41 16.69 14.44
N ILE A 431 21.08 15.61 14.88
CA ILE A 431 22.35 15.69 15.62
C ILE A 431 23.46 16.25 14.73
N LEU A 432 23.54 15.83 13.46
CA LEU A 432 24.53 16.35 12.53
C LEU A 432 24.34 17.85 12.27
N VAL A 433 23.10 18.30 12.11
CA VAL A 433 22.76 19.73 11.94
C VAL A 433 23.02 20.53 13.23
N ALA A 434 22.89 19.92 14.40
CA ALA A 434 23.22 20.58 15.67
C ALA A 434 24.74 20.67 15.94
N LEU A 435 25.54 19.83 15.28
CA LEU A 435 27.00 19.80 15.39
C LEU A 435 27.71 20.67 14.34
N LEU A 436 27.02 21.05 13.26
CA LEU A 436 27.47 21.99 12.22
C LEU A 436 27.05 23.41 12.58
#